data_AF-A0A7S0RBU4-F1
#
_entry.id   AF-A0A7S0RBU4-F1
#
_cell.length_a   1.000
_cell.length_b   1.000
_cell.length_c   1.000
_cell.angle_alpha   90.00
_cell.angle_beta   90.00
_cell.angle_gamma   90.00
#
_symmetry.space_group_name_H-M   'P 1'
#
loop_
_entity.id
_entity.type
_entity.pdbx_description
1 polymer ?
#
loop_
_entity_poly.entity_id
_entity_poly.type
_entity_poly.pdbx_seq_one_letter_code
_entity_poly.pdbx_strand_id
1 'polypeptide(L)'
;MSPHAAMAIEGRPVSDADVRDSVVAEVQGFMQRLPPAQPGASPSGSISSREGLVLVETAGGVASPAPSGRVMCDVLRPLRLPCLLVGDPRLGGISCTISAYESLLLRGYDVDVILLADPQIPLPDQRSGSGSSSGGAGAAAQYNNQ
;
A
#
# COMPACT_ATOMS: atom_id res chain seq x y z
N MET A 1 -17.00 -5.71 -5.79
CA MET A 1 -17.60 -4.72 -6.72
C MET A 1 -16.57 -3.63 -6.95
N SER A 2 -16.40 -3.12 -8.18
CA SER A 2 -15.44 -2.03 -8.46
C SER A 2 -16.04 -0.64 -8.14
N PRO A 3 -15.22 0.39 -7.85
CA PRO A 3 -15.72 1.71 -7.50
C PRO A 3 -16.68 2.34 -8.52
N HIS A 4 -16.39 2.21 -9.82
CA HIS A 4 -17.29 2.70 -10.87
C HIS A 4 -18.66 2.00 -10.86
N ALA A 5 -18.68 0.70 -10.54
CA ALA A 5 -19.92 -0.07 -10.48
C ALA A 5 -20.74 0.31 -9.24
N ALA A 6 -20.07 0.54 -8.10
CA ALA A 6 -20.72 1.05 -6.90
C ALA A 6 -21.35 2.43 -7.14
N MET A 7 -20.62 3.34 -7.78
CA MET A 7 -21.14 4.66 -8.14
C MET A 7 -22.42 4.56 -9.02
N ALA A 8 -22.40 3.68 -10.02
CA ALA A 8 -23.53 3.46 -10.92
C ALA A 8 -24.77 2.90 -10.20
N ILE A 9 -24.57 2.04 -9.18
CA ILE A 9 -25.66 1.42 -8.41
C ILE A 9 -26.22 2.38 -7.36
N GLU A 10 -25.35 3.11 -6.66
CA GLU A 10 -25.75 3.99 -5.56
C GLU A 10 -26.31 5.34 -6.05
N GLY A 11 -26.06 5.69 -7.31
CA GLY A 11 -26.47 6.99 -7.87
C GLY A 11 -25.78 8.18 -7.22
N ARG A 12 -24.62 7.96 -6.59
CA ARG A 12 -23.84 8.99 -5.89
C ARG A 12 -22.59 9.32 -6.71
N PRO A 13 -22.59 10.39 -7.51
CA PRO A 13 -21.43 10.73 -8.34
C PRO A 13 -20.24 11.14 -7.47
N VAL A 14 -19.05 10.68 -7.84
CA VAL A 14 -17.77 11.08 -7.25
C VAL A 14 -16.82 11.41 -8.39
N SER A 15 -16.34 12.66 -8.46
CA SER A 15 -15.40 13.07 -9.49
C SER A 15 -13.96 12.72 -9.15
N ASP A 16 -13.09 12.72 -10.15
CA ASP A 16 -11.64 12.55 -9.93
C ASP A 16 -11.04 13.62 -9.02
N ALA A 17 -11.59 14.85 -9.07
CA ALA A 17 -11.16 15.93 -8.19
C ALA A 17 -11.55 15.63 -6.74
N ASP A 18 -12.78 15.17 -6.50
CA ASP A 18 -13.23 14.81 -5.16
C ASP A 18 -12.36 13.72 -4.53
N VAL A 19 -11.95 12.72 -5.31
CA VAL A 19 -11.03 11.67 -4.85
C VAL A 19 -9.68 12.27 -4.44
N ARG A 20 -9.07 13.09 -5.30
CA ARG A 20 -7.76 13.71 -5.01
C ARG A 20 -7.83 14.64 -3.80
N ASP A 21 -8.85 15.50 -3.77
CA ASP A 21 -9.03 16.49 -2.72
C ASP A 21 -9.28 15.81 -1.37
N SER A 22 -10.02 14.70 -1.36
CA SER A 22 -10.21 13.87 -0.16
C SER A 22 -8.90 13.24 0.33
N VAL A 23 -8.07 12.71 -0.57
CA VAL A 23 -6.74 12.16 -0.18
C VAL A 23 -5.86 13.26 0.42
N VAL A 24 -5.81 14.43 -0.22
CA VAL A 24 -5.03 15.58 0.29
C VAL A 24 -5.54 16.04 1.65
N ALA A 25 -6.86 16.16 1.80
CA ALA A 25 -7.49 16.57 3.06
C ALA A 25 -7.18 15.59 4.19
N GLU A 26 -7.23 14.27 3.94
CA GLU A 26 -6.90 13.26 4.95
C GLU A 26 -5.43 13.27 5.34
N VAL A 27 -4.52 13.40 4.37
CA VAL A 27 -3.07 13.52 4.65
C VAL A 27 -2.79 14.75 5.51
N GLN A 28 -3.34 15.91 5.13
CA GLN A 28 -3.16 17.15 5.90
C GLN A 28 -3.78 17.06 7.30
N GLY A 29 -4.99 16.49 7.40
CA GLY A 29 -5.66 16.24 8.67
C GLY A 29 -4.84 15.32 9.58
N PHE A 30 -4.23 14.27 9.03
CA PHE A 30 -3.33 13.40 9.78
C PHE A 30 -2.10 14.15 10.27
N MET A 31 -1.44 14.95 9.42
CA MET A 31 -0.27 15.73 9.82
C MET A 31 -0.58 16.72 10.96
N GLN A 32 -1.78 17.31 10.97
CA GLN A 32 -2.22 18.20 12.04
C GLN A 32 -2.42 17.47 13.38
N ARG A 33 -2.82 16.20 13.33
CA ARG A 33 -3.03 15.33 14.51
C ARG A 33 -1.74 14.73 15.06
N LEU A 34 -0.62 14.78 14.33
CA LEU A 34 0.64 14.24 14.83
C LEU A 34 1.06 14.95 16.14
N PRO A 35 1.49 14.21 17.17
CA PRO A 35 1.95 14.82 18.41
C PRO A 35 3.16 15.73 18.14
N PRO A 36 3.37 16.77 18.96
CA PRO A 36 4.58 17.59 18.87
C PRO A 36 5.83 16.71 18.99
N ALA A 37 6.89 17.09 18.26
CA ALA A 37 8.15 16.36 18.32
C ALA A 37 8.63 16.30 19.78
N GLN A 38 8.96 15.10 20.26
CA GLN A 38 9.40 14.93 21.63
C GLN A 38 10.78 15.59 21.79
N PRO A 39 10.95 16.53 22.74
CA PRO A 39 12.28 17.06 23.04
C PRO A 39 13.13 15.93 23.66
N GLY A 40 14.14 15.45 22.92
CA GLY A 40 15.13 14.49 23.44
C GLY A 40 15.45 13.27 22.57
N ALA A 41 14.83 13.08 21.40
CA ALA A 41 15.16 11.98 20.50
C ALA A 41 16.41 12.31 19.64
N SER A 42 17.58 11.86 20.13
CA SER A 42 18.90 11.77 19.48
C SER A 42 19.61 13.06 18.99
N PRO A 43 20.94 13.19 19.23
CA PRO A 43 21.75 14.36 18.88
C PRO A 43 22.17 14.43 17.40
N SER A 44 21.55 13.65 16.51
CA SER A 44 21.97 13.56 15.11
C SER A 44 21.32 14.65 14.25
N GLY A 45 21.56 15.93 14.56
CA GLY A 45 21.45 17.07 13.63
C GLY A 45 20.14 17.28 12.84
N SER A 46 19.11 16.46 13.01
CA SER A 46 17.85 16.58 12.30
C SER A 46 16.95 17.56 13.06
N ILE A 47 16.39 18.50 12.33
CA ILE A 47 15.27 19.31 12.81
C ILE A 47 14.25 18.33 13.37
N SER A 48 13.85 18.49 14.64
CA SER A 48 12.86 17.66 15.32
C SER A 48 11.52 17.73 14.57
N SER A 49 11.41 16.92 13.53
CA SER A 49 10.30 16.91 12.60
C SER A 49 9.31 15.89 13.11
N ARG A 50 8.02 16.23 13.10
CA ARG A 50 6.98 15.26 13.43
C ARG A 50 7.03 14.13 12.39
N GLU A 51 7.24 12.91 12.84
CA GLU A 51 7.26 11.72 11.98
C GLU A 51 5.87 11.08 11.96
N GLY A 52 5.43 10.66 10.78
CA GLY A 52 4.16 9.97 10.58
C GLY A 52 4.17 9.22 9.26
N LEU A 53 3.48 8.07 9.23
CA LEU A 53 3.33 7.25 8.03
C LEU A 53 1.87 7.29 7.59
N VAL A 54 1.65 7.63 6.32
CA VAL A 54 0.35 7.51 5.66
C VAL A 54 0.48 6.52 4.51
N LEU A 55 -0.40 5.53 4.49
CA LEU A 55 -0.52 4.58 3.39
C LEU A 55 -1.81 4.90 2.64
N VAL A 56 -1.70 5.16 1.34
CA VAL A 56 -2.85 5.37 0.44
C VAL A 56 -3.00 4.11 -0.40
N GLU A 57 -3.97 3.27 -0.07
CA GLU A 57 -4.29 2.06 -0.82
C GLU A 57 -5.27 2.35 -1.95
N THR A 58 -4.99 1.86 -3.16
CA THR A 58 -5.90 1.93 -4.29
C THR A 58 -6.91 0.78 -4.28
N ALA A 59 -8.10 0.98 -4.85
CA ALA A 59 -9.07 -0.11 -5.00
C ALA A 59 -8.83 -0.91 -6.29
N GLY A 60 -8.52 -2.21 -6.15
CA GLY A 60 -8.26 -3.12 -7.27
C GLY A 60 -6.81 -3.07 -7.78
N GLY A 61 -6.57 -3.57 -8.99
CA GLY A 61 -5.26 -3.50 -9.63
C GLY A 61 -4.95 -2.13 -10.24
N VAL A 62 -3.70 -1.93 -10.69
CA VAL A 62 -3.17 -0.67 -11.25
C VAL A 62 -4.10 0.04 -12.23
N ALA A 63 -4.67 -0.71 -13.18
CA ALA A 63 -5.53 -0.17 -14.24
C ALA A 63 -7.03 -0.18 -13.91
N SER A 64 -7.41 -0.40 -12.65
CA SER A 64 -8.81 -0.51 -12.26
C SER A 64 -9.55 0.81 -12.43
N PRO A 65 -10.85 0.80 -12.77
CA PRO A 65 -11.62 2.02 -12.94
C PRO A 65 -11.94 2.66 -11.59
N ALA A 66 -11.64 3.95 -11.48
CA ALA A 66 -12.11 4.85 -10.43
C ALA A 66 -13.64 5.03 -10.50
N PRO A 67 -14.30 5.67 -9.51
CA PRO A 67 -15.73 5.96 -9.58
C PRO A 67 -16.17 6.60 -10.90
N SER A 68 -15.38 7.54 -11.42
CA SER A 68 -15.61 8.21 -12.71
C SER A 68 -15.49 7.30 -13.94
N GLY A 69 -15.01 6.07 -13.79
CA GLY A 69 -14.68 5.15 -14.88
C GLY A 69 -13.30 5.35 -15.50
N ARG A 70 -12.59 6.45 -15.17
CA ARG A 70 -11.19 6.63 -15.57
C ARG A 70 -10.27 5.67 -14.83
N VAL A 71 -9.10 5.39 -15.40
CA VAL A 71 -8.12 4.50 -14.77
C VAL A 71 -7.60 5.12 -13.47
N MET A 72 -7.61 4.37 -12.36
CA MET A 72 -7.27 4.84 -11.01
C MET A 72 -5.88 5.46 -10.93
N CYS A 73 -4.86 4.85 -11.55
CA CYS A 73 -3.52 5.44 -11.56
C CYS A 73 -3.46 6.75 -12.36
N ASP A 74 -4.33 6.99 -13.35
CA ASP A 74 -4.39 8.31 -14.00
C ASP A 74 -5.05 9.36 -13.09
N VAL A 75 -6.01 8.95 -12.24
CA VAL A 75 -6.69 9.83 -11.28
C VAL A 75 -5.72 10.33 -10.20
N LEU A 76 -4.88 9.45 -9.67
CA LEU A 76 -3.94 9.76 -8.58
C LEU A 76 -2.61 10.36 -9.06
N ARG A 77 -2.27 10.21 -10.35
CA ARG A 77 -0.98 10.69 -10.89
C ARG A 77 -0.65 12.14 -10.56
N PRO A 78 -1.57 13.11 -10.56
CA PRO A 78 -1.27 14.50 -10.20
C PRO A 78 -0.71 14.68 -8.78
N LEU A 79 -1.00 13.76 -7.85
CA LEU A 79 -0.52 13.83 -6.47
C LEU A 79 0.97 13.48 -6.33
N ARG A 80 1.59 12.86 -7.35
CA ARG A 80 3.01 12.44 -7.35
C ARG A 80 3.43 11.67 -6.09
N LEU A 81 2.53 10.85 -5.55
CA LEU A 81 2.82 10.03 -4.38
C LEU A 81 3.87 8.96 -4.74
N PRO A 82 4.82 8.65 -3.84
CA PRO A 82 5.69 7.48 -3.97
C PRO A 82 4.86 6.22 -4.20
N CYS A 83 5.36 5.28 -5.01
CA CYS A 83 4.59 4.12 -5.42
C CYS A 83 5.26 2.83 -4.96
N LEU A 84 4.46 2.00 -4.28
CA LEU A 84 4.79 0.60 -4.01
C LEU A 84 3.85 -0.27 -4.83
N LEU A 85 4.39 -1.27 -5.52
CA LEU A 85 3.60 -2.25 -6.27
C LEU A 85 3.55 -3.57 -5.50
N VAL A 86 2.34 -4.07 -5.24
CA VAL A 86 2.15 -5.44 -4.74
C VAL A 86 1.91 -6.37 -5.93
N GLY A 87 2.82 -7.31 -6.14
CA GLY A 87 2.76 -8.33 -7.19
C GLY A 87 2.23 -9.68 -6.70
N ASP A 88 1.93 -10.56 -7.66
CA ASP A 88 1.43 -11.93 -7.43
C ASP A 88 2.54 -12.95 -7.74
N PRO A 89 3.02 -13.73 -6.75
CA PRO A 89 4.09 -14.71 -6.95
C PRO A 89 3.64 -16.00 -7.63
N ARG A 90 2.34 -16.21 -7.86
CA ARG A 90 1.81 -17.45 -8.45
C ARG A 90 2.16 -17.56 -9.94
N LEU A 91 2.04 -18.76 -10.50
CA LEU A 91 2.17 -18.96 -11.94
C LEU A 91 1.15 -18.09 -12.69
N GLY A 92 1.63 -17.29 -13.65
CA GLY A 92 0.85 -16.25 -14.34
C GLY A 92 0.88 -14.87 -13.66
N GLY A 93 1.13 -14.82 -12.35
CA GLY A 93 1.24 -13.60 -11.56
C GLY A 93 2.49 -12.77 -11.88
N ILE A 94 3.59 -13.42 -12.27
CA ILE A 94 4.84 -12.73 -12.68
C ILE A 94 4.57 -11.78 -13.86
N SER A 95 3.96 -12.29 -14.94
CA SER A 95 3.66 -11.47 -16.13
C SER A 95 2.65 -10.36 -15.81
N CYS A 96 1.67 -10.65 -14.97
CA CYS A 96 0.72 -9.64 -14.47
C CYS A 96 1.44 -8.53 -13.69
N THR A 97 2.38 -8.88 -12.81
CA THR A 97 3.18 -7.95 -12.02
C THR A 97 4.06 -7.08 -12.91
N ILE A 98 4.74 -7.66 -13.92
CA ILE A 98 5.53 -6.90 -14.90
C ILE A 98 4.64 -5.95 -15.68
N SER A 99 3.49 -6.41 -16.16
CA SER A 99 2.55 -5.58 -16.94
C SER A 99 2.00 -4.41 -16.11
N ALA A 100 1.73 -4.65 -14.82
CA ALA A 100 1.31 -3.62 -13.87
C ALA A 100 2.44 -2.60 -13.61
N TYR A 101 3.67 -3.08 -13.43
CA TYR A 101 4.86 -2.25 -13.25
C TYR A 101 5.12 -1.35 -14.47
N GLU A 102 5.13 -1.92 -15.68
CA GLU A 102 5.29 -1.15 -16.93
C GLU A 102 4.15 -0.13 -17.11
N SER A 103 2.92 -0.49 -16.75
CA SER A 103 1.77 0.42 -16.81
C SER A 103 1.93 1.64 -15.89
N LEU A 104 2.55 1.46 -14.72
CA LEU A 104 2.88 2.54 -13.78
C LEU A 104 4.02 3.42 -14.35
N LEU A 105 5.10 2.80 -14.84
CA LEU A 105 6.23 3.53 -15.43
C LEU A 105 5.81 4.39 -16.63
N LEU A 106 4.99 3.85 -17.53
CA LEU A 106 4.46 4.57 -18.69
C LEU A 106 3.62 5.79 -18.31
N ARG A 107 3.03 5.78 -17.11
CA ARG A 107 2.27 6.91 -16.53
C ARG A 107 3.15 7.84 -15.70
N GLY A 108 4.45 7.57 -15.65
CA GLY A 108 5.45 8.38 -14.96
C GLY A 108 5.40 8.23 -13.45
N TYR A 109 4.99 7.08 -12.93
CA TYR A 109 5.17 6.75 -11.52
C TYR A 109 6.61 6.32 -11.25
N ASP A 110 7.14 6.74 -10.10
CA ASP A 110 8.38 6.24 -9.53
C ASP A 110 7.99 5.08 -8.59
N VAL A 111 8.31 3.83 -8.99
CA VAL A 111 8.00 2.64 -8.19
C VAL A 111 9.25 2.26 -7.39
N ASP A 112 9.22 2.58 -6.10
CA ASP A 112 10.37 2.41 -5.20
C ASP A 112 10.59 0.94 -4.80
N VAL A 113 9.48 0.19 -4.66
CA VAL A 113 9.48 -1.18 -4.14
C VAL A 113 8.44 -2.02 -4.85
N ILE A 114 8.81 -3.27 -5.17
CA ILE A 114 7.87 -4.34 -5.57
C ILE A 114 7.81 -5.36 -4.43
N LEU A 115 6.65 -5.52 -3.81
CA LEU A 115 6.39 -6.54 -2.79
C LEU A 115 5.66 -7.72 -3.42
N LEU A 116 6.14 -8.94 -3.21
CA LEU A 116 5.42 -10.16 -3.58
C LEU A 116 4.67 -10.68 -2.36
N ALA A 117 3.35 -10.65 -2.42
CA ALA A 117 2.51 -11.19 -1.36
C ALA A 117 2.30 -12.68 -1.60
N ASP A 118 3.08 -13.53 -0.94
CA ASP A 118 2.90 -14.98 -0.98
C ASP A 118 1.93 -15.43 0.12
N PRO A 119 0.67 -15.80 -0.23
CA PRO A 119 -0.29 -16.28 0.76
C PRO A 119 0.09 -17.63 1.37
N GLN A 120 1.08 -18.34 0.80
CA GLN A 120 1.57 -19.60 1.32
C GLN A 120 2.62 -19.43 2.41
N ILE A 121 3.18 -18.23 2.58
CA ILE A 121 4.09 -17.91 3.68
C ILE A 121 3.24 -17.43 4.87
N PRO A 122 3.21 -18.17 5.99
CA PRO A 122 2.48 -17.74 7.18
C PRO A 122 3.04 -16.40 7.66
N LEU A 123 2.15 -15.49 8.08
CA LEU A 123 2.58 -14.31 8.81
C LEU A 123 3.31 -14.76 10.08
N PRO A 124 4.43 -14.14 10.45
CA PRO A 124 5.11 -14.47 11.70
C PRO A 124 4.10 -14.38 12.84
N ASP A 125 4.04 -15.43 13.67
CA ASP A 125 3.06 -15.58 14.74
C ASP A 125 2.85 -14.24 15.46
N GLN A 126 1.62 -13.72 15.41
CA GLN A 126 1.14 -12.78 16.40
C GLN A 126 1.11 -13.55 17.71
N ARG A 127 2.25 -13.62 18.41
CA ARG A 127 2.38 -14.32 19.69
C ARG A 127 1.40 -13.65 20.66
N SER A 128 0.20 -14.18 20.74
CA SER A 128 -0.69 -13.98 21.85
C SER A 128 0.06 -14.49 23.07
N GLY A 129 0.35 -13.56 23.97
CA GLY A 129 0.74 -13.89 25.33
C GLY A 129 -0.40 -14.64 25.99
N SER A 130 -0.37 -15.96 25.93
CA SER A 130 -0.86 -16.79 27.02
C SER A 130 0.09 -17.96 27.16
N GLY A 131 0.92 -17.88 28.19
CA GLY A 131 1.82 -18.96 28.55
C GLY A 131 1.03 -20.24 28.83
N SER A 132 1.38 -21.31 28.14
CA SER A 132 1.47 -22.62 28.75
C SER A 132 2.55 -23.41 28.03
N SER A 133 3.57 -23.76 28.80
CA SER A 133 4.67 -24.63 28.40
C SER A 133 4.15 -26.02 28.05
N SER A 134 4.41 -26.50 26.83
CA SER A 134 4.72 -27.91 26.59
C SER A 134 5.43 -28.04 25.24
N GLY A 135 6.53 -28.82 25.23
CA GLY A 135 7.51 -28.84 24.15
C GLY A 135 7.07 -29.57 22.89
N GLY A 136 7.69 -29.18 21.77
CA GLY A 136 7.63 -29.85 20.48
C GLY A 136 8.68 -29.27 19.54
N ALA A 137 9.54 -30.12 19.01
CA ALA A 137 10.80 -29.79 18.33
C ALA A 137 10.65 -28.89 17.09
N GLY A 138 11.59 -27.96 16.93
CA GLY A 138 11.71 -27.09 15.75
C GLY A 138 12.14 -27.86 14.51
N ALA A 139 11.34 -27.75 13.44
CA ALA A 139 11.74 -28.14 12.10
C ALA A 139 12.33 -26.91 11.39
N ALA A 140 13.67 -26.83 11.35
CA ALA A 140 14.39 -25.90 10.51
C ALA A 140 14.26 -26.38 9.05
N ALA A 141 13.67 -25.56 8.19
CA ALA A 141 13.67 -25.79 6.75
C ALA A 141 15.11 -25.60 6.21
N GLN A 142 15.77 -26.70 5.88
CA GLN A 142 17.02 -26.70 5.14
C GLN A 142 16.74 -26.32 3.68
N TYR A 143 17.22 -25.14 3.27
CA TYR A 143 17.33 -24.78 1.86
C TYR A 143 18.43 -25.65 1.23
N ASN A 144 18.04 -26.58 0.38
CA ASN A 144 18.95 -27.46 -0.34
C ASN A 144 19.35 -26.81 -1.67
N ASN A 145 20.61 -26.41 -1.79
CA ASN A 145 21.20 -25.97 -3.05
C ASN A 145 21.77 -27.21 -3.76
N GLN A 146 21.17 -27.59 -4.89
CA GLN A 146 21.83 -28.40 -5.92
C GLN A 146 21.93 -27.56 -7.20
#